data_AF-A0A840YMI9-F1
#
_entry.id   AF-A0A840YMI9-F1
#
_cell.length_a   1.000
_cell.length_b   1.000
_cell.length_c   1.000
_cell.angle_alpha   90.00
_cell.angle_beta   90.00
_cell.angle_gamma   90.00
#
_symmetry.space_group_name_H-M   'P 1'
#
loop_
_entity.id
_entity.type
_entity.pdbx_description
1 polymer ?
#
loop_
_entity_poly.entity_id
_entity_poly.type
_entity_poly.pdbx_seq_one_letter_code
_entity_poly.pdbx_strand_id
1 'polypeptide(L)' 'MSEELQRALESIKGHHMNAEERDAQRVSFVYGNASSKDNGTKEAVVRALDLAEVA' A
#
# COMPACT_ATOMS: atom_id res chain seq x y z
N MET A 1 14.40 20.72 8.71
CA MET A 1 13.86 19.76 7.71
C MET A 1 13.57 20.56 6.45
N SER A 2 14.07 20.14 5.28
CA SER A 2 13.80 20.88 4.03
C SER A 2 12.38 20.61 3.55
N GLU A 3 11.78 21.56 2.82
CA GLU A 3 10.45 21.41 2.23
C GLU A 3 10.39 20.23 1.26
N GLU A 4 11.48 19.96 0.55
CA GLU A 4 11.60 18.85 -0.40
C GLU A 4 11.56 17.48 0.32
N LEU A 5 12.28 17.35 1.44
CA LEU A 5 12.25 16.14 2.27
C LEU A 5 10.88 15.95 2.93
N GLN A 6 10.23 17.04 3.36
CA GLN A 6 8.87 16.99 3.89
C GLN A 6 7.88 16.52 2.83
N ARG A 7 7.90 17.07 1.62
CA ARG A 7 7.02 16.63 0.52
C ARG A 7 7.27 15.17 0.12
N ALA A 8 8.53 14.72 0.12
CA ALA A 8 8.86 13.33 -0.13
C ALA A 8 8.28 12.40 0.95
N LEU A 9 8.40 12.78 2.23
CA LEU A 9 7.83 12.02 3.35
C LEU A 9 6.30 12.00 3.31
N GLU A 10 5.65 13.12 2.99
CA GLU A 10 4.20 13.22 2.86
C GLU A 10 3.67 12.38 1.68
N SER A 11 4.41 12.35 0.57
CA SER A 11 4.13 11.46 -0.57
C SER A 11 4.25 9.98 -0.19
N ILE A 12 5.29 9.60 0.55
CA ILE A 12 5.50 8.22 1.04
C ILE A 12 4.42 7.82 2.05
N LYS A 13 3.98 8.76 2.91
CA LYS A 13 2.87 8.54 3.85
C LYS A 13 1.50 8.45 3.16
N GLY A 14 1.44 8.70 1.85
CA GLY A 14 0.19 8.70 1.10
C GLY A 14 -0.76 9.83 1.52
N HIS A 15 -0.24 10.94 2.05
CA HIS A 15 -1.07 12.03 2.59
C HIS A 15 -1.91 12.73 1.51
N HIS A 16 -1.54 12.57 0.24
CA HIS A 16 -2.28 13.06 -0.93
C HIS A 16 -3.09 11.97 -1.64
N MET A 17 -3.06 10.73 -1.16
CA MET A 17 -3.77 9.62 -1.78
C MET A 17 -5.17 9.49 -1.22
N ASN A 18 -6.14 9.29 -2.10
CA ASN A 18 -7.45 8.80 -1.69
C ASN A 18 -7.34 7.35 -1.16
N ALA A 19 -8.41 6.85 -0.56
CA ALA A 19 -8.40 5.50 0.04
C ALA A 19 -8.02 4.41 -0.99
N GLU A 20 -8.60 4.48 -2.19
CA GLU A 20 -8.36 3.52 -3.26
C GLU A 20 -6.90 3.53 -3.74
N GLU A 21 -6.30 4.71 -3.90
CA GLU A 21 -4.89 4.88 -4.26
C GLU A 21 -3.95 4.33 -3.18
N ARG A 22 -4.26 4.60 -1.91
CA ARG A 22 -3.49 4.10 -0.76
C ARG A 22 -3.53 2.57 -0.71
N ASP A 23 -4.70 1.98 -0.91
CA ASP A 23 -4.87 0.52 -0.87
C ASP A 23 -4.20 -0.16 -2.05
N ALA A 24 -4.31 0.41 -3.25
CA ALA A 24 -3.54 -0.06 -4.41
C ALA A 24 -2.03 -0.05 -4.12
N GLN A 25 -1.53 0.99 -3.45
CA GLN A 25 -0.13 1.09 -3.09
C GLN A 25 0.29 0.06 -2.03
N ARG A 26 -0.55 -0.17 -1.01
CA ARG A 26 -0.31 -1.19 0.03
C ARG A 26 -0.33 -2.59 -0.55
N VAL A 27 -1.31 -2.91 -1.38
CA VAL A 27 -1.39 -4.18 -2.11
C VAL A 27 -0.13 -4.35 -2.95
N SER A 28 0.28 -3.33 -3.71
CA SER A 28 1.49 -3.37 -4.54
C SER A 28 2.75 -3.59 -3.73
N PHE A 29 2.89 -2.95 -2.56
CA PHE A 29 4.03 -3.11 -1.67
C PHE A 29 4.10 -4.54 -1.10
N VAL A 30 3.00 -5.04 -0.54
CA VAL A 30 2.96 -6.38 0.07
C VAL A 30 3.12 -7.46 -1.00
N TYR A 31 2.37 -7.35 -2.09
CA TYR A 31 2.48 -8.25 -3.24
C TYR A 31 3.89 -8.20 -3.84
N GLY A 32 4.50 -7.01 -3.94
CA GLY A 32 5.88 -6.81 -4.39
C GLY A 32 6.93 -7.54 -3.53
N ASN A 33 6.61 -7.81 -2.26
CA ASN A 33 7.47 -8.59 -1.35
C ASN A 33 7.05 -10.07 -1.18
N ALA A 34 5.91 -10.49 -1.74
CA ALA A 34 5.45 -11.88 -1.65
C ALA A 34 6.38 -12.86 -2.42
N SER A 35 6.51 -14.08 -1.90
CA SER A 35 7.36 -15.13 -2.47
C SER A 35 6.87 -15.65 -3.84
N SER A 36 5.56 -15.59 -4.08
CA SER A 36 4.92 -15.88 -5.37
C SER A 36 4.29 -14.61 -5.95
N LYS A 37 4.26 -14.52 -7.28
CA LYS A 37 3.69 -13.41 -8.05
C LYS A 37 2.56 -13.90 -8.97
N ASP A 38 1.72 -14.80 -8.48
CA ASP A 38 0.52 -15.24 -9.20
C ASP A 38 -0.72 -14.43 -8.79
N ASN A 39 -1.78 -14.55 -9.60
CA ASN A 39 -3.04 -13.86 -9.36
C ASN A 39 -3.69 -14.26 -8.03
N GLY A 40 -3.53 -15.52 -7.60
CA GLY A 40 -4.06 -16.00 -6.31
C GLY A 40 -3.40 -15.31 -5.11
N THR A 41 -2.11 -15.02 -5.21
CA THR A 41 -1.33 -14.31 -4.19
C THR A 41 -1.77 -12.86 -4.09
N LYS A 42 -2.02 -12.20 -5.24
CA LYS A 42 -2.56 -10.84 -5.25
C LYS A 42 -3.93 -10.77 -4.55
N GLU A 43 -4.84 -11.68 -4.86
CA GLU A 43 -6.16 -11.75 -4.21
C GLU A 43 -6.06 -12.05 -2.71
N ALA A 44 -5.14 -12.91 -2.30
CA ALA A 44 -4.90 -13.20 -0.89
C ALA A 44 -4.40 -11.96 -0.12
N VAL A 45 -3.51 -11.17 -0.73
CA VAL A 45 -3.03 -9.90 -0.16
C VAL A 45 -4.17 -8.90 0.01
N VAL A 46 -5.04 -8.73 -1.01
CA VAL A 46 -6.22 -7.85 -0.91
C VAL A 46 -7.11 -8.27 0.26
N ARG A 47 -7.49 -9.56 0.31
CA ARG A 47 -8.35 -10.09 1.39
C ARG A 47 -7.75 -9.91 2.79
N ALA A 48 -6.43 -10.07 2.92
CA ALA A 48 -5.74 -9.91 4.20
C ALA A 48 -5.68 -8.44 4.66
N LEU A 49 -5.50 -7.51 3.72
CA LEU A 49 -5.53 -6.08 4.02
C LEU A 49 -6.93 -5.63 4.43
N ASP A 50 -7.98 -6.06 3.72
CA ASP A 50 -9.37 -5.76 4.07
C ASP A 50 -9.73 -6.25 5.48
N LEU A 51 -9.29 -7.46 5.85
CA LEU A 51 -9.52 -8.01 7.18
C LEU A 51 -8.83 -7.21 8.29
N ALA A 52 -7.63 -6.70 8.02
CA ALA A 52 -6.84 -5.91 8.98
C ALA A 52 -7.41 -4.50 9.22
N GLU A 53 -8.25 -3.98 8.32
CA GLU A 53 -8.91 -2.67 8.51
C GLU A 53 -10.19 -2.74 9.36
N VAL A 54 -10.79 -3.93 9.47
CA VAL A 54 -12.03 -4.15 10.21
C VAL A 54 -11.77 -4.56 11.68
N ALA A 55 -10.56 -5.01 12.00
CA ALA A 55 -10.14 -5.49 13.33
C ALA A 55 -9.56 -4.39 14.22
#